data_AF-A0A2A2IWM8-F1
#
_entry.id   AF-A0A2A2IWM8-F1
#
_cell.length_a   1.000
_cell.length_b   1.000
_cell.length_c   1.000
_cell.angle_alpha   90.00
_cell.angle_beta   90.00
_cell.angle_gamma   90.00
#
_symmetry.space_group_name_H-M   'P 1'
#
loop_
_entity.id
_entity.type
_entity.pdbx_description
1 polymer ?
#
loop_
_entity_poly.entity_id
_entity_poly.type
_entity_poly.pdbx_seq_one_letter_code
_entity_poly.pdbx_strand_id
1 'polypeptide(L)' 'MRCGSALVSVGDRAFEVEQRCGPPKYRDVLGYSLGEYDRREFRIEEWVYGPNNGMLYILTFEANRLRSIETKRNQ' A
#
# COMPACT_ATOMS: atom_id res chain seq x y z
N MET A 1 7.94 -4.69 4.20
CA MET A 1 8.63 -4.33 2.94
C MET A 1 9.83 -3.46 3.23
N ARG A 2 10.90 -3.56 2.45
CA ARG A 2 12.09 -2.72 2.61
C ARG A 2 12.21 -1.76 1.43
N CYS A 3 12.44 -0.49 1.72
CA CYS A 3 12.72 0.58 0.76
C CYS A 3 14.09 1.17 1.07
N GLY A 4 15.14 0.72 0.34
CA GLY A 4 16.52 1.04 0.69
C GLY A 4 16.89 0.49 2.08
N SER A 5 17.30 1.37 3.01
CA SER A 5 17.53 0.99 4.40
C SER A 5 16.27 1.03 5.27
N ALA A 6 15.22 1.73 4.85
CA ALA A 6 13.98 1.91 5.61
C ALA A 6 13.08 0.67 5.55
N LEU A 7 12.35 0.44 6.64
CA LEU A 7 11.36 -0.63 6.74
C LEU A 7 9.94 -0.02 6.73
N VAL A 8 9.04 -0.67 6.01
CA VAL A 8 7.60 -0.40 5.98
C VAL A 8 6.86 -1.65 6.45
N SER A 9 5.88 -1.46 7.33
CA SER A 9 5.13 -2.52 7.98
C SER A 9 3.63 -2.25 7.95
N VAL A 10 2.83 -3.32 8.04
CA VAL A 10 1.37 -3.19 8.22
C VAL A 10 1.08 -2.29 9.40
N GLY A 11 0.14 -1.36 9.22
CA GLY A 11 -0.20 -0.31 10.17
C GLY A 11 0.50 1.02 9.95
N ASP A 12 1.56 1.10 9.15
CA ASP A 12 2.17 2.39 8.79
C ASP A 12 1.17 3.29 8.04
N ARG A 13 1.30 4.60 8.20
CA ARG A 13 0.44 5.56 7.46
C ARG A 13 0.95 5.74 6.03
N ALA A 14 0.04 5.98 5.09
CA ALA A 14 0.38 6.20 3.68
C ALA A 14 1.49 7.25 3.46
N PHE A 15 1.45 8.37 4.19
CA PHE A 15 2.48 9.40 4.09
C PHE A 15 3.85 8.94 4.64
N GLU A 16 3.88 8.10 5.67
CA GLU A 16 5.12 7.55 6.24
C GLU A 16 5.76 6.58 5.25
N VAL A 17 4.93 5.78 4.58
CA VAL A 17 5.36 4.90 3.49
C VAL A 17 5.94 5.72 2.35
N GLU A 18 5.25 6.77 1.89
CA GLU A 18 5.73 7.64 0.81
C GLU A 18 7.04 8.35 1.19
N GLN A 19 7.18 8.81 2.45
CA GLN A 19 8.40 9.44 2.92
C GLN A 19 9.59 8.46 2.94
N ARG A 20 9.34 7.19 3.29
CA ARG A 20 10.39 6.15 3.36
C ARG A 20 10.74 5.55 2.00
N CYS A 21 9.77 5.42 1.10
CA CYS A 21 9.91 4.70 -0.17
C CYS A 21 9.95 5.61 -1.40
N GLY A 22 9.63 6.89 -1.24
CA GLY A 22 9.29 7.78 -2.35
C GLY A 22 7.88 7.54 -2.88
N PRO A 23 7.48 8.29 -3.93
CA PRO A 23 6.18 8.12 -4.57
C PRO A 23 6.08 6.72 -5.20
N PRO A 24 4.90 6.08 -5.14
CA PRO A 24 4.69 4.80 -5.82
C PRO A 24 4.67 4.99 -7.34
N LYS A 25 4.90 3.90 -8.09
CA LYS A 25 4.80 3.91 -9.55
C LYS A 25 3.35 4.02 -10.01
N TYR A 26 2.44 3.36 -9.30
CA TYR A 26 0.99 3.46 -9.50
C TYR A 26 0.30 3.70 -8.17
N ARG A 27 -0.75 4.53 -8.20
CA ARG A 27 -1.62 4.83 -7.06
C ARG A 27 -3.06 4.90 -7.59
N ASP A 28 -3.85 3.90 -7.22
CA ASP A 28 -5.24 3.79 -7.66
C ASP A 28 -6.19 3.70 -6.46
N VAL A 29 -7.35 4.33 -6.59
CA VAL A 29 -8.43 4.18 -5.61
C VAL A 29 -9.31 3.02 -6.06
N LEU A 30 -9.24 1.90 -5.35
CA LEU A 30 -9.98 0.69 -5.71
C LEU A 30 -11.46 0.77 -5.33
N GLY A 31 -11.81 1.59 -4.33
CA GLY A 31 -13.18 1.77 -3.88
C GLY A 31 -13.27 2.14 -2.41
N TYR A 32 -14.34 1.66 -1.77
CA TYR A 32 -14.62 1.88 -0.35
C TYR A 32 -15.00 0.57 0.33
N SER A 33 -14.45 0.29 1.51
CA SER A 33 -14.90 -0.82 2.36
C SER A 33 -16.08 -0.38 3.24
N LEU A 34 -17.07 -1.25 3.41
CA LEU A 34 -18.12 -1.09 4.42
C LEU A 34 -17.60 -1.59 5.77
N GLY A 35 -17.64 -0.74 6.81
CA GLY A 35 -17.32 -1.16 8.18
C GLY A 35 -18.39 -2.09 8.80
N GLU A 36 -18.05 -2.80 9.88
CA GLU A 36 -18.93 -3.80 10.55
C GLU A 36 -20.32 -3.27 11.00
N TYR A 37 -20.49 -1.95 11.10
CA TYR A 37 -21.76 -1.28 11.44
C TYR A 37 -22.32 -0.42 10.30
N ASP A 38 -21.91 -0.70 9.05
CA ASP A 38 -22.50 -0.22 7.80
C ASP A 38 -22.62 1.32 7.65
N ARG A 39 -21.82 2.09 8.41
CA ARG A 39 -21.91 3.56 8.45
C ARG A 39 -20.60 4.30 8.23
N ARG A 40 -19.50 3.59 8.02
CA ARG A 40 -18.22 4.22 7.67
C ARG A 40 -17.66 3.54 6.44
N GLU A 41 -17.71 4.27 5.34
CA GLU A 41 -17.01 3.94 4.10
C GLU A 41 -15.56 4.37 4.27
N PHE A 42 -14.63 3.42 4.28
CA PHE A 42 -13.20 3.72 4.25
C PHE A 42 -12.67 3.58 2.84
N ARG A 43 -11.99 4.62 2.36
CA ARG A 43 -11.33 4.59 1.06
C ARG A 43 -10.28 3.48 1.04
N ILE A 44 -10.32 2.63 0.02
CA ILE A 44 -9.30 1.64 -0.28
C ILE A 44 -8.43 2.17 -1.40
N GLU A 45 -7.12 2.19 -1.18
CA GLU A 45 -6.13 2.57 -2.19
C GLU A 45 -5.15 1.44 -2.41
N GLU A 46 -4.72 1.27 -3.65
CA GLU A 46 -3.63 0.38 -4.02
C GLU A 46 -2.44 1.20 -4.49
N TRP A 47 -1.27 0.93 -3.91
CA TRP A 47 -0.01 1.53 -4.32
C TRP A 47 0.94 0.44 -4.80
N VAL A 48 1.57 0.66 -5.95
CA VAL A 48 2.50 -0.31 -6.55
C VAL A 48 3.91 0.25 -6.60
N TYR A 49 4.87 -0.48 -6.04
CA TYR A 49 6.30 -0.20 -6.10
C TYR A 49 7.04 -1.25 -6.93
N GLY A 50 8.13 -0.83 -7.58
CA GLY A 50 8.98 -1.67 -8.42
C GLY A 50 8.62 -1.61 -9.92
N PRO A 51 9.00 -2.63 -10.71
CA PRO A 51 9.65 -3.86 -10.27
C PRO A 51 11.10 -3.62 -9.82
N ASN A 52 11.48 -4.17 -8.67
CA ASN A 52 12.86 -4.21 -8.18
C ASN A 52 13.36 -5.64 -8.27
N ASN A 53 14.36 -5.92 -9.13
CA ASN A 53 14.83 -7.27 -9.44
C ASN A 53 13.69 -8.24 -9.87
N GLY A 54 12.73 -7.74 -10.63
CA GLY A 54 11.57 -8.52 -11.11
C GLY A 54 10.45 -8.71 -10.10
N MET A 55 10.56 -8.14 -8.89
CA MET A 55 9.51 -8.17 -7.86
C MET A 55 8.72 -6.87 -7.82
N LEU A 56 7.41 -6.98 -7.92
CA LEU A 56 6.44 -5.94 -7.63
C LEU A 56 5.97 -6.06 -6.18
N TYR A 57 5.66 -4.91 -5.62
CA TYR A 57 5.21 -4.73 -4.26
C TYR A 57 3.88 -3.97 -4.31
N ILE A 58 2.79 -4.64 -3.94
CA ILE A 58 1.43 -4.11 -4.02
C ILE A 58 0.97 -3.87 -2.59
N LEU A 59 0.68 -2.61 -2.26
CA LEU A 59 0.26 -2.19 -0.92
C LEU A 59 -1.21 -1.81 -0.99
N THR A 60 -2.02 -2.38 -0.11
CA THR A 60 -3.40 -1.94 0.05
C THR A 60 -3.51 -1.09 1.31
N PHE A 61 -4.02 0.13 1.15
CA PHE A 61 -4.33 1.04 2.23
C PHE A 61 -5.84 1.08 2.45
N GLU A 62 -6.24 1.17 3.71
CA GLU A 62 -7.62 1.42 4.12
C GLU A 62 -7.66 2.67 4.98
N ALA A 63 -8.49 3.65 4.58
CA ALA A 63 -8.57 5.02 5.08
C ALA A 63 -7.27 5.83 4.93
N ASN A 64 -6.19 5.36 5.55
CA ASN A 64 -4.82 5.86 5.41
C ASN A 64 -3.76 4.90 5.99
N ARG A 65 -4.15 3.70 6.42
CA ARG A 65 -3.29 2.72 7.08
C ARG A 65 -2.99 1.57 6.13
N LEU A 66 -1.72 1.18 6.08
CA LEU A 66 -1.29 0.03 5.32
C LEU A 66 -1.91 -1.24 5.92
N ARG A 67 -2.79 -1.90 5.15
CA ARG A 67 -3.48 -3.13 5.58
C ARG A 67 -2.78 -4.39 5.11
N SER A 68 -2.26 -4.40 3.89
CA SER A 68 -1.59 -5.57 3.33
C SER A 68 -0.39 -5.16 2.49
N ILE A 69 0.55 -6.09 2.39
CA ILE A 69 1.70 -6.01 1.51
C ILE A 69 1.75 -7.33 0.73
N GLU A 70 1.40 -7.28 -0.55
CA GLU A 70 1.57 -8.40 -1.47
C GLU A 70 2.87 -8.22 -2.27
N THR A 71 3.52 -9.35 -2.55
CA THR A 71 4.73 -9.37 -3.39
C THR A 71 4.48 -10.28 -4.58
N LYS A 72 4.61 -9.76 -5.80
CA LYS A 72 4.37 -10.50 -7.05
C LYS A 72 5.61 -10.49 -7.93
N ARG A 73 6.01 -11.64 -8.47
CA ARG A 73 7.09 -11.73 -9.45
C ARG A 73 6.49 -11.70 -10.85
N ASN A 74 7.00 -10.86 -11.74
CA ASN A 74 6.69 -11.02 -13.16
C ASN A 74 7.37 -12.31 -13.62
N GLN A 75 6.57 -13.34 -13.90
CA GLN A 75 7.00 -14.57 -14.57
C GLN A 75 7.05 -14.34 -16.08
#